data_AF-A0A1F3X0X9-F1
#
_entry.id   AF-A0A1F3X0X9-F1
#
_cell.length_a   1.000
_cell.length_b   1.000
_cell.length_c   1.000
_cell.angle_alpha   90.00
_cell.angle_beta   90.00
_cell.angle_gamma   90.00
#
_symmetry.space_group_name_H-M   'P 1'
#
loop_
_entity.id
_entity.type
_entity.pdbx_description
1 polymer ?
#
loop_
_entity_poly.entity_id
_entity_poly.type
_entity_poly.pdbx_seq_one_letter_code
_entity_poly.pdbx_strand_id
1 'polypeptide(L)' 'MTQISEITKFKVPLGNQEINLQQIDHAEGGMSLLRIRIREGKRFTIFDIDPATAQLWAVAMQRWADSQRLAANDRE' A
#
# COMPACT_ATOMS: atom_id res chain seq x y z
N MET A 1 -6.78 -2.91 -23.47
CA MET A 1 -7.04 -3.82 -22.34
C MET A 1 -6.32 -3.31 -21.11
N THR A 2 -6.93 -3.41 -19.92
CA THR A 2 -6.26 -3.05 -18.67
C THR A 2 -5.36 -4.19 -18.22
N GLN A 3 -4.07 -3.93 -18.00
CA GLN A 3 -3.12 -4.91 -17.47
C GLN A 3 -3.00 -4.71 -15.95
N ILE A 4 -2.99 -5.82 -15.20
CA ILE A 4 -2.81 -5.80 -13.75
C ILE A 4 -1.59 -6.65 -13.40
N SER A 5 -0.67 -6.10 -12.63
CA SER A 5 0.51 -6.80 -12.10
C SER A 5 0.54 -6.70 -10.58
N GLU A 6 0.83 -7.81 -9.89
CA GLU A 6 1.01 -7.80 -8.44
C GLU A 6 2.40 -7.23 -8.10
N ILE A 7 2.44 -6.30 -7.15
CA ILE A 7 3.68 -5.72 -6.61
C ILE A 7 4.07 -6.47 -5.34
N THR A 8 3.14 -6.61 -4.39
CA THR A 8 3.37 -7.35 -3.15
C THR A 8 2.07 -7.73 -2.46
N LYS A 9 2.15 -8.74 -1.60
CA LYS A 9 1.04 -9.19 -0.76
C LYS A 9 1.55 -9.56 0.63
N PHE A 10 0.93 -9.03 1.67
CA PHE A 10 1.32 -9.30 3.05
C PHE A 10 0.13 -9.26 4.02
N LYS A 11 0.34 -9.79 5.22
CA LYS A 11 -0.64 -9.81 6.31
C LYS A 11 -0.28 -8.80 7.37
N VAL A 12 -1.26 -8.05 7.84
CA VAL A 12 -1.12 -7.17 9.01
C VAL A 12 -1.29 -8.02 10.28
N PRO A 13 -0.40 -7.91 11.29
CA PRO A 13 -0.48 -8.71 12.51
C PRO A 13 -1.80 -8.52 13.29
N LEU A 14 -2.33 -7.29 13.26
CA LEU A 14 -3.57 -6.94 13.94
C LEU A 14 -4.76 -7.00 12.97
N GLY A 15 -5.80 -7.75 13.36
CA GLY A 15 -7.07 -7.83 12.61
C GLY A 15 -7.09 -8.81 11.43
N ASN A 16 -6.04 -9.63 11.24
CA ASN A 16 -5.96 -10.63 10.17
C ASN A 16 -6.27 -10.06 8.76
N GLN A 17 -5.82 -8.82 8.53
CA GLN A 17 -6.03 -8.13 7.26
C GLN A 17 -4.97 -8.57 6.25
N GLU A 18 -5.41 -8.90 5.04
CA GLU A 18 -4.51 -9.12 3.90
C GLU A 18 -4.46 -7.86 3.04
N ILE A 19 -3.26 -7.33 2.83
CA ILE A 19 -3.02 -6.20 1.93
C ILE A 19 -2.36 -6.73 0.66
N ASN A 20 -2.89 -6.35 -0.50
CA ASN A 20 -2.33 -6.64 -1.81
C ASN A 20 -2.18 -5.32 -2.58
N LEU A 21 -0.97 -5.04 -3.04
CA LEU A 21 -0.61 -3.90 -3.86
C LEU A 21 -0.45 -4.36 -5.31
N GLN A 22 -1.15 -3.71 -6.23
CA GLN A 22 -1.13 -4.05 -7.66
C GLN A 22 -0.90 -2.79 -8.49
N GLN A 23 -0.13 -2.88 -9.56
CA GLN A 23 -0.12 -1.86 -10.60
C GLN A 23 -1.24 -2.16 -11.59
N ILE A 24 -1.92 -1.09 -12.02
CA ILE A 24 -2.95 -1.12 -13.05
C ILE A 24 -2.53 -0.19 -14.18
N ASP A 25 -2.33 -0.77 -15.35
CA ASP A 25 -2.02 -0.03 -16.56
C ASP A 25 -3.25 0.02 -17.46
N HIS A 26 -3.75 1.23 -17.71
CA HIS A 26 -4.83 1.48 -18.65
C HIS A 26 -4.29 1.51 -20.09
N ALA A 27 -5.09 1.05 -21.05
CA ALA A 27 -4.71 1.04 -22.45
C ALA A 27 -4.50 2.46 -23.01
N GLU A 28 -3.82 2.57 -24.16
CA GLU A 28 -3.67 3.82 -24.93
C GLU A 28 -2.94 4.96 -24.19
N GLY A 29 -1.96 4.62 -23.34
CA GLY A 29 -1.12 5.62 -22.67
C GLY A 29 -1.80 6.29 -21.47
N GLY A 30 -2.87 5.69 -20.94
CA GLY A 30 -3.46 6.10 -19.68
C GLY A 30 -2.48 5.98 -18.51
N MET A 31 -2.72 6.75 -17.45
CA MET A 31 -1.86 6.77 -16.26
C MET A 31 -1.85 5.41 -15.55
N SER A 32 -0.67 4.92 -15.20
CA SER A 32 -0.52 3.77 -14.29
C SER A 32 -0.98 4.15 -12.88
N LEU A 33 -1.85 3.33 -12.29
CA LEU A 33 -2.36 3.53 -10.93
C LEU A 33 -1.85 2.42 -10.01
N LEU A 34 -1.65 2.75 -8.74
CA LEU A 34 -1.43 1.78 -7.68
C LEU A 34 -2.78 1.42 -7.07
N ARG A 35 -3.23 0.18 -7.30
CA ARG A 35 -4.39 -0.40 -6.62
C ARG A 35 -3.98 -0.99 -5.28
N ILE A 36 -4.67 -0.55 -4.23
CA ILE A 36 -4.53 -1.08 -2.88
C ILE A 36 -5.79 -1.90 -2.58
N ARG A 37 -5.61 -3.18 -2.27
CA ARG A 37 -6.69 -4.08 -1.87
C ARG A 37 -6.47 -4.52 -0.44
N ILE A 38 -7.42 -4.20 0.42
CA ILE A 38 -7.44 -4.63 1.82
C ILE A 38 -8.59 -5.62 1.98
N ARG A 39 -8.28 -6.84 2.41
CA ARG A 39 -9.26 -7.87 2.74
C ARG A 39 -9.28 -8.11 4.24
N GLU A 40 -10.46 -8.02 4.83
CA GLU A 40 -10.70 -8.33 6.24
C GLU A 40 -11.86 -9.33 6.33
N GLY A 41 -11.53 -10.63 6.33
CA GLY A 41 -12.52 -11.70 6.23
C GLY A 41 -13.33 -11.65 4.93
N LYS A 42 -14.59 -11.21 5.02
CA LYS A 42 -15.52 -11.01 3.90
C LYS A 42 -15.59 -9.54 3.42
N ARG A 43 -15.02 -8.60 4.18
CA ARG A 43 -14.99 -7.17 3.81
C ARG A 43 -13.81 -6.90 2.89
N PHE A 44 -14.04 -6.09 1.87
CA PHE A 44 -13.02 -5.66 0.93
C PHE A 44 -13.07 -4.15 0.78
N THR A 45 -11.92 -3.51 0.91
CA THR A 45 -11.71 -2.11 0.55
C THR A 45 -10.71 -2.06 -0.59
N ILE A 46 -11.10 -1.45 -1.70
CA ILE A 46 -10.26 -1.30 -2.87
C ILE A 46 -10.29 0.17 -3.27
N PHE A 47 -9.13 0.74 -3.46
CA PHE A 47 -8.97 2.09 -3.99
C PHE A 47 -7.68 2.18 -4.79
N ASP A 48 -7.69 3.08 -5.75
CA ASP A 48 -6.58 3.30 -6.67
C ASP A 48 -6.03 4.71 -6.41
N ILE A 49 -4.71 4.82 -6.36
CA ILE A 49 -4.02 6.10 -6.17
C ILE A 49 -3.01 6.33 -7.29
N ASP A 50 -2.82 7.60 -7.65
CA ASP A 50 -1.82 8.01 -8.62
C ASP A 50 -0.38 7.95 -8.02
N PRO A 51 0.67 8.02 -8.85
CA PRO A 51 2.06 7.97 -8.39
C PRO A 51 2.44 9.04 -7.36
N ALA A 52 1.91 10.27 -7.46
CA ALA A 52 2.25 11.33 -6.53
C ALA A 52 1.61 11.07 -5.15
N THR A 53 0.36 10.61 -5.13
CA THR A 53 -0.30 10.18 -3.88
C THR A 53 0.41 8.98 -3.25
N ALA A 54 0.85 8.00 -4.06
CA ALA A 54 1.63 6.86 -3.57
C ALA A 54 2.96 7.28 -2.93
N GLN A 55 3.66 8.25 -3.52
CA GLN A 55 4.89 8.81 -2.96
C GLN A 55 4.66 9.47 -1.59
N LEU A 56 3.56 10.21 -1.44
CA LEU A 56 3.20 10.85 -0.16
C LEU A 56 2.98 9.80 0.93
N TRP A 57 2.27 8.70 0.61
CA TRP A 57 2.06 7.60 1.54
C TRP A 57 3.37 6.93 1.96
N ALA A 58 4.23 6.60 0.99
CA ALA A 58 5.51 5.96 1.25
C ALA A 58 6.38 6.79 2.21
N VAL A 59 6.49 8.10 1.96
CA VAL A 59 7.27 9.00 2.83
C VAL A 59 6.66 9.11 4.23
N ALA A 60 5.33 9.23 4.34
CA ALA A 60 4.67 9.32 5.63
C ALA A 60 4.83 8.04 6.47
N MET A 61 4.64 6.87 5.85
CA MET A 61 4.80 5.57 6.51
C MET A 61 6.26 5.34 6.95
N GLN A 62 7.23 5.65 6.09
CA GLN A 62 8.65 5.50 6.42
C GLN A 62 9.04 6.39 7.60
N ARG A 63 8.67 7.68 7.57
CA ARG A 63 8.93 8.62 8.67
C ARG A 63 8.37 8.12 10.00
N TRP A 64 7.15 7.59 9.99
CA TRP A 64 6.54 7.02 11.19
C TRP A 64 7.28 5.76 11.67
N ALA A 65 7.66 4.84 10.77
CA ALA A 65 8.41 3.65 11.15
C ALA A 65 9.77 4.01 11.79
N ASP A 66 10.46 5.01 11.24
CA ASP A 66 11.73 5.50 11.77
C ASP A 66 11.57 6.15 13.16
N SER A 67 10.49 6.90 13.40
CA SER A 67 10.22 7.49 14.72
C SER A 67 9.96 6.44 15.81
N GLN A 68 9.32 5.31 15.46
CA GLN A 68 9.10 4.22 16.42
C GLN A 68 10.41 3.55 16.84
N ARG A 69 11.39 3.45 15.94
CA ARG A 69 12.71 2.91 16.25
C ARG A 69 13.50 3.84 17.17
N LEU A 70 13.49 5.14 16.86
CA LEU A 70 14.21 6.13 17.68
C LEU A 70 13.66 6.17 19.11
N ALA A 71 12.33 6.18 19.26
CA ALA A 71 11.68 6.16 20.57
C ALA A 71 11.89 4.86 21.35
N ALA A 72 12.24 3.75 20.69
CA ALA A 72 12.59 2.50 21.37
C ALA A 72 14.03 2.57 21.91
N ASN A 73 14.96 3.09 21.11
CA ASN A 73 16.37 3.24 21.51
C ASN A 73 16.56 4.22 22.68
N ASP A 74 15.71 5.25 22.80
CA ASP A 74 15.77 6.21 23.92
C ASP A 74 15.25 5.64 25.26
N ARG A 75 14.65 4.44 25.25
CA ARG A 75 14.11 3.78 26.45
C ARG A 75 15.04 2.71 27.03
N GLU A 76 16.14 2.41 26.35
CA GLU A 76 17.19 1.47 26.76
C GLU A 76 18.34 2.21 27.45
#